data_AF-A0A2A2PVJ2-F1
#
_entry.id   AF-A0A2A2PVJ2-F1
#
_cell.length_a   1.000
_cell.length_b   1.000
_cell.length_c   1.000
_cell.angle_alpha   90.00
_cell.angle_beta   90.00
_cell.angle_gamma   90.00
#
_symmetry.space_group_name_H-M   'P 1'
#
loop_
_entity.id
_entity.type
_entity.pdbx_description
1 polymer ?
#
loop_
_entity_poly.entity_id
_entity_poly.type
_entity_poly.pdbx_seq_one_letter_code
_entity_poly.pdbx_strand_id
1 'polypeptide(L)'
;MIKKPPYFLMPLRFECPHCSSRLSSSRELFHAILDCPDCGKEFMVPAPEDIKLPSHSLKFICPHCRRKLSATPEQFGTEMPCPFVNCGKPIQVPEPDWKSVGGGG
;
A
#
# COMPACT_ATOMS: atom_id res chain seq x y z
N MET A 1 14.02 13.51 -33.88
CA MET A 1 12.60 13.54 -33.44
C MET A 1 12.47 12.72 -32.17
N ILE A 2 12.59 13.35 -31.00
CA ILE A 2 12.60 12.63 -29.72
C ILE A 2 11.20 12.78 -29.11
N LYS A 3 10.28 11.87 -29.46
CA LYS A 3 8.98 11.78 -28.78
C LYS A 3 9.23 11.15 -27.41
N LYS A 4 9.54 11.97 -26.41
CA LYS A 4 9.49 11.52 -25.01
C LYS A 4 8.06 10.98 -24.76
N PRO A 5 7.86 9.73 -24.33
CA PRO A 5 6.53 9.26 -23.99
C PRO A 5 6.03 10.10 -22.81
N PRO A 6 4.79 10.63 -22.84
CA PRO A 6 4.27 11.35 -21.70
C PRO A 6 4.18 10.35 -20.54
N TYR A 7 4.82 10.68 -19.43
CA TYR A 7 4.76 9.94 -18.16
C TYR A 7 3.37 10.00 -17.50
N PHE A 8 2.29 9.97 -18.31
CA PHE A 8 0.91 10.31 -17.97
C PHE A 8 -0.10 9.21 -18.33
N LEU A 9 0.38 8.06 -18.78
CA LEU A 9 -0.40 6.90 -19.23
C LEU A 9 -0.05 5.64 -18.41
N MET A 10 0.28 5.77 -17.12
CA MET A 10 0.33 4.58 -16.26
C MET A 10 -1.11 4.23 -15.86
N PRO A 11 -1.69 3.13 -16.37
CA PRO A 11 -2.98 2.66 -15.87
C PRO A 11 -2.83 2.25 -14.40
N LEU A 12 -3.84 2.58 -13.60
CA LEU A 12 -3.93 2.11 -12.23
C LEU A 12 -4.11 0.60 -12.26
N ARG A 13 -3.22 -0.11 -11.59
CA ARG A 13 -3.33 -1.55 -11.41
C ARG A 13 -4.04 -1.82 -10.09
N PHE A 14 -5.06 -2.65 -10.14
CA PHE A 14 -5.84 -3.06 -8.98
C PHE A 14 -6.37 -4.47 -9.20
N GLU A 15 -6.91 -5.07 -8.16
CA GLU A 15 -7.46 -6.43 -8.20
C GLU A 15 -8.98 -6.37 -8.18
N CYS A 16 -9.64 -7.21 -8.97
CA CYS A 16 -11.09 -7.30 -8.95
C CYS A 16 -11.56 -7.76 -7.56
N PRO A 17 -12.55 -7.09 -6.92
CA PRO A 17 -13.04 -7.48 -5.61
C PRO A 17 -13.79 -8.83 -5.60
N HIS A 18 -14.19 -9.34 -6.77
CA HIS A 18 -14.95 -10.59 -6.89
C HIS A 18 -14.08 -11.80 -7.20
N CYS A 19 -13.10 -11.67 -8.10
CA CYS A 19 -12.27 -12.77 -8.57
C CYS A 19 -10.78 -12.60 -8.31
N SER A 20 -10.35 -11.47 -7.73
CA SER A 20 -8.95 -11.09 -7.54
C SER A 20 -8.11 -11.09 -8.82
N SER A 21 -8.75 -11.01 -10.00
CA SER A 21 -8.00 -10.87 -11.26
C SER A 21 -7.31 -9.51 -11.32
N ARG A 22 -6.12 -9.50 -11.93
CA ARG A 22 -5.23 -8.34 -11.95
C ARG A 22 -5.62 -7.43 -13.11
N LEU A 23 -6.35 -6.37 -12.78
CA LEU A 23 -6.92 -5.43 -13.75
C LEU A 23 -6.09 -4.15 -13.82
N SER A 24 -6.24 -3.44 -14.94
CA SER A 24 -5.57 -2.17 -15.20
C SER A 24 -6.57 -1.22 -15.85
N SER A 25 -6.79 -0.04 -15.26
CA SER A 25 -7.72 0.95 -15.81
C SER A 25 -7.08 2.33 -15.89
N SER A 26 -7.49 3.08 -16.92
CA SER A 26 -7.14 4.49 -17.06
C SER A 26 -7.84 5.35 -16.02
N ARG A 27 -7.21 6.48 -15.69
CA ARG A 27 -7.74 7.43 -14.70
C ARG A 27 -9.09 8.05 -15.03
N GLU A 28 -9.45 8.07 -16.30
CA GLU A 28 -10.75 8.53 -16.77
C GLU A 28 -11.90 7.58 -16.37
N LEU A 29 -11.56 6.34 -15.99
CA LEU A 29 -12.50 5.32 -15.55
C LEU A 29 -12.56 5.20 -14.03
N PHE A 30 -11.86 6.05 -13.27
CA PHE A 30 -11.94 6.03 -11.81
C PHE A 30 -13.37 6.37 -11.36
N HIS A 31 -13.86 5.63 -10.36
CA HIS A 31 -15.25 5.66 -9.89
C HIS A 31 -16.30 5.28 -10.94
N ALA A 32 -15.87 4.81 -12.12
CA ALA A 32 -16.78 4.25 -13.11
C ALA A 32 -17.15 2.81 -12.74
N ILE A 33 -18.35 2.41 -13.15
CA ILE A 33 -18.86 1.06 -13.00
C ILE A 33 -18.57 0.31 -14.31
N LEU A 34 -17.85 -0.81 -14.22
CA LEU A 34 -17.54 -1.68 -15.35
C LEU A 34 -17.71 -3.15 -14.97
N ASP A 35 -17.98 -3.97 -15.98
CA ASP A 35 -17.90 -5.41 -15.89
C ASP A 35 -16.44 -5.89 -15.91
N CYS A 36 -16.13 -6.84 -15.04
CA CYS A 36 -14.84 -7.50 -15.03
C CYS A 36 -14.73 -8.44 -16.24
N PRO A 37 -13.70 -8.33 -17.10
CA PRO A 37 -13.56 -9.19 -18.27
C PRO A 37 -13.31 -10.67 -17.90
N ASP A 38 -12.79 -10.94 -16.70
CA ASP A 38 -12.50 -12.30 -16.25
C ASP A 38 -13.71 -13.00 -15.63
N CYS A 39 -14.52 -12.30 -14.84
CA CYS A 39 -15.65 -12.90 -14.10
C CYS A 39 -17.04 -12.41 -14.53
N GLY A 40 -17.11 -11.41 -15.41
CA GLY A 40 -18.35 -10.79 -15.88
C GLY A 40 -19.12 -10.01 -14.81
N LYS A 41 -18.53 -9.80 -13.63
CA LYS A 41 -19.19 -9.13 -12.51
C LYS A 41 -18.96 -7.62 -12.57
N GLU A 42 -20.01 -6.86 -12.32
CA GLU A 42 -19.94 -5.41 -12.21
C GLU A 42 -19.18 -4.99 -10.95
N PHE A 43 -18.27 -4.02 -11.09
CA PHE A 43 -17.51 -3.44 -10.00
C PHE A 43 -17.20 -1.96 -10.28
N MET A 44 -16.94 -1.21 -9.21
CA MET A 44 -16.47 0.18 -9.33
C MET A 44 -14.96 0.21 -9.40
N VAL A 45 -14.39 0.88 -10.39
CA VAL A 45 -12.93 1.09 -10.45
C VAL A 45 -12.51 2.00 -9.30
N PRO A 46 -11.60 1.54 -8.43
CA PRO A 46 -11.10 2.39 -7.36
C PRO A 46 -10.21 3.49 -7.93
N ALA A 47 -10.30 4.71 -7.40
CA ALA A 47 -9.32 5.75 -7.68
C ALA A 47 -8.01 5.47 -6.92
N PRO A 48 -6.86 6.00 -7.35
CA PRO A 48 -5.60 5.92 -6.61
C PRO A 48 -5.67 6.62 -5.24
N GLU A 49 -6.68 7.44 -4.99
CA GLU A 49 -6.98 8.04 -3.69
C GLU A 49 -7.74 7.07 -2.77
N ASP A 50 -8.61 6.24 -3.35
CA ASP A 50 -9.35 5.17 -2.66
C ASP A 50 -8.48 3.94 -2.40
N ILE A 51 -7.59 3.63 -3.35
CA ILE A 51 -6.41 2.83 -3.07
C ILE A 51 -5.49 3.73 -2.25
N LYS A 52 -5.81 3.91 -0.96
CA LYS A 52 -4.77 4.01 0.04
C LYS A 52 -3.94 2.77 -0.17
N LEU A 53 -2.91 2.89 -1.03
CA LEU A 53 -1.77 2.01 -0.99
C LEU A 53 -1.55 1.86 0.50
N PRO A 54 -1.65 0.64 1.04
CA PRO A 54 -1.08 0.44 2.34
C PRO A 54 0.35 0.89 2.12
N SER A 55 0.69 2.12 2.50
CA SER A 55 2.02 2.38 2.95
C SER A 55 2.06 1.37 4.07
N HIS A 56 2.71 0.23 3.85
CA HIS A 56 2.86 -0.86 4.81
C HIS A 56 3.70 -0.36 6.01
N SER A 57 3.52 0.90 6.37
CA SER A 57 4.20 1.62 7.41
C SER A 57 3.34 1.52 8.66
N LEU A 58 3.72 0.63 9.57
CA LEU A 58 3.07 0.53 10.87
C LEU A 58 3.38 1.78 11.67
N LYS A 59 2.34 2.48 12.10
CA LYS A 59 2.47 3.64 13.00
C LYS A 59 2.43 3.15 14.45
N PHE A 60 3.50 3.39 15.18
CA PHE A 60 3.62 3.00 16.59
C PHE A 60 4.29 4.12 17.39
N ILE A 61 4.26 4.00 18.72
CA ILE A 61 4.81 5.01 19.62
C ILE A 61 6.10 4.47 20.23
N CYS A 62 7.17 5.26 20.16
CA CYS A 62 8.43 4.92 20.83
C CYS A 62 8.22 4.79 22.35
N PRO A 63 8.64 3.68 23.00
CA PRO A 63 8.51 3.54 24.45
C PRO A 63 9.40 4.49 25.24
N HIS A 64 10.50 4.99 24.66
CA HIS A 64 11.46 5.86 25.34
C HIS A 64 11.12 7.35 25.21
N CYS A 65 10.87 7.83 23.99
CA CYS A 65 10.63 9.26 23.73
C CYS A 65 9.16 9.59 23.45
N ARG A 66 8.26 8.58 23.49
CA ARG A 66 6.81 8.71 23.30
C ARG A 66 6.42 9.39 21.98
N ARG A 67 7.29 9.31 20.98
CA ARG A 67 7.10 9.95 19.68
C ARG A 67 6.50 8.98 18.66
N LYS A 68 5.73 9.54 17.72
CA LYS A 68 5.10 8.77 16.63
C LYS A 68 6.17 8.33 15.65
N LEU A 69 6.27 7.03 15.45
CA LEU A 69 7.17 6.39 14.50
C LEU A 69 6.36 5.68 13.43
N SER A 70 7.03 5.41 12.31
CA SER A 70 6.48 4.68 11.18
C SER A 70 7.55 3.69 10.72
N ALA A 71 7.26 2.41 10.76
CA ALA A 71 8.19 1.35 10.34
C ALA A 71 7.66 0.65 9.10
N THR A 72 8.50 0.39 8.10
CA THR A 72 8.15 -0.36 6.88
C THR A 72 8.00 -1.86 7.19
N PRO A 73 7.44 -2.68 6.28
CA PRO A 73 7.17 -4.08 6.59
C PRO A 73 8.44 -4.93 6.74
N GLU A 74 9.55 -4.45 6.18
CA GLU A 74 10.89 -5.04 6.35
C GLU A 74 11.43 -4.82 7.77
N GLN A 75 10.90 -3.84 8.50
CA GLN A 75 11.34 -3.50 9.85
C GLN A 75 10.47 -4.16 10.93
N PHE A 76 9.35 -4.79 10.59
CA PHE A 76 8.47 -5.44 11.56
C PHE A 76 9.18 -6.58 12.28
N GLY A 77 9.05 -6.63 13.60
CA GLY A 77 9.73 -7.64 14.43
C GLY A 77 11.25 -7.44 14.56
N THR A 78 11.82 -6.40 13.94
CA THR A 78 13.24 -6.08 14.06
C THR A 78 13.51 -5.05 15.15
N GLU A 79 14.74 -5.05 15.67
CA GLU A 79 15.25 -3.98 16.53
C GLU A 79 15.94 -2.92 15.67
N MET A 80 15.53 -1.66 15.83
CA MET A 80 16.15 -0.53 15.15
C MET A 80 16.43 0.60 16.14
N PRO A 81 17.47 1.43 15.94
CA PRO A 81 17.64 2.62 16.74
C PRO A 81 16.56 3.65 16.41
N CYS A 82 16.05 4.34 17.43
CA CYS A 82 15.08 5.40 17.26
C CYS A 82 15.68 6.54 16.39
N PRO A 83 15.05 6.92 15.27
CA PRO A 83 15.60 7.90 14.32
C PRO A 83 15.64 9.33 14.87
N PHE A 84 14.99 9.59 16.00
CA PHE A 84 15.06 10.88 16.66
C PHE A 84 16.40 11.06 17.35
N VAL A 85 17.15 12.10 16.98
CA VAL A 85 18.46 12.49 17.54
C VAL A 85 18.43 12.63 19.07
N ASN A 86 17.30 13.07 19.64
CA ASN A 86 17.12 13.21 21.09
C ASN A 86 16.84 11.87 21.82
N CYS A 87 16.68 10.77 21.09
CA CYS A 87 16.39 9.46 21.66
C CYS A 87 17.52 8.47 21.37
N GLY A 88 17.75 8.11 20.11
CA GLY A 88 18.80 7.18 19.67
C GLY A 88 18.75 5.75 20.25
N LYS A 89 17.88 5.49 21.23
CA LYS A 89 17.76 4.19 21.91
C LYS A 89 17.23 3.10 20.96
N PRO A 90 17.68 1.85 21.12
CA PRO A 90 17.13 0.72 20.39
C PRO A 90 15.66 0.55 20.75
N ILE A 91 14.84 0.30 19.73
CA ILE A 91 13.41 0.06 19.86
C ILE A 91 13.04 -1.20 19.09
N GLN A 92 12.15 -1.99 19.67
CA GLN A 92 11.56 -3.14 19.00
C GLN A 92 10.33 -2.67 18.21
N VAL A 93 10.34 -2.92 16.91
CA VAL A 93 9.21 -2.59 16.04
C VAL A 93 8.13 -3.66 16.23
N PRO A 94 6.91 -3.29 16.65
CA PRO A 94 5.83 -4.26 16.79
C PRO A 94 5.46 -4.87 15.44
N GLU A 95 5.06 -6.13 15.44
CA GLU A 95 4.48 -6.75 14.25
C GLU A 95 3.02 -6.31 14.15
N PRO A 96 2.54 -5.90 12.96
CA PRO A 96 1.14 -5.65 12.78
C PRO A 96 0.33 -6.95 12.83
N ASP A 97 -0.78 -6.92 13.55
CA ASP A 97 -1.75 -8.01 13.64
C ASP A 97 -2.44 -8.35 12.30
N TRP A 98 -2.38 -7.44 11.30
CA TRP A 98 -2.98 -7.66 9.98
C TRP A 98 -2.19 -8.61 9.07
N LYS A 99 -1.01 -9.10 9.50
CA LYS A 99 -0.17 -10.08 8.79
C LYS A 99 -0.83 -11.45 8.56
N SER A 100 -2.03 -11.70 9.07
CA SER A 100 -2.75 -12.96 8.87
C SER A 100 -3.54 -13.07 7.57
N VAL A 101 -3.49 -12.09 6.66
CA VAL A 101 -4.11 -12.20 5.32
C VAL A 101 -3.07 -11.98 4.20
N GLY A 102 -2.68 -13.07 3.53
CA GLY A 102 -1.70 -13.10 2.44
C GLY A 102 -0.32 -13.59 2.91
N GLY A 103 -0.07 -14.89 3.05
CA GLY A 103 -0.26 -15.90 2.00
C GLY A 103 1.07 -16.08 1.26
N GLY A 104 2.00 -16.78 1.90
CA GLY A 104 3.20 -17.30 1.24
C GLY A 104 2.86 -18.57 0.47
N GLY A 105 3.36 -18.65 -0.76
CA GLY A 105 3.43 -19.87 -1.57
C GLY A 105 4.82 -19.94 -2.19
#